data_AF-A0A7J9PG96-F1
#
_entry.id   AF-A0A7J9PG96-F1
#
_cell.length_a   1.000
_cell.length_b   1.000
_cell.length_c   1.000
_cell.angle_alpha   90.00
_cell.angle_beta   90.00
_cell.angle_gamma   90.00
#
_symmetry.space_group_name_H-M   'P 1'
#
loop_
_entity.id
_entity.type
_entity.pdbx_description
1 polymer ?
#
loop_
_entity_poly.entity_id
_entity_poly.type
_entity_poly.pdbx_seq_one_letter_code
_entity_poly.pdbx_strand_id
1 'polypeptide(L)'
;MLFRKLSTIERVYNIGMEHDSINYVFKYITNFIKESESDLVRLYDLKVLDKIVVNDIMTKDLVTLNEDESIDELGTLIKKYRHMGYPVLNSKKELVGIATFEDLRTKKSGMSKLKKLKIKDIMTKKDDLISTSPYLSASEAQKIMVKNDIGRILVIEDGKLKGIVTKGDIVRTSEIYSPEPKINKCSHITNIYFYGDDPKKVEELADEIIVLMGARGYIISEKEDFIEISDREWEPIAKIMKRNGKVDHISITTKLINILELNILKEVLRLIEKPKFEEVIITDHITLVDEKSSIQRIITDVTLFEKSMKTFGTITVRIDF
;
A
#
# COMPACT_ATOMS: atom_id res chain seq x y z
N MET A 1 -22.18 -10.97 -22.42
CA MET A 1 -21.18 -11.05 -21.34
C MET A 1 -19.94 -10.29 -21.83
N LEU A 2 -19.88 -8.97 -21.60
CA LEU A 2 -18.72 -8.17 -22.00
C LEU A 2 -17.67 -8.28 -20.89
N PHE A 3 -16.56 -8.96 -21.16
CA PHE A 3 -15.35 -8.82 -20.37
C PHE A 3 -14.89 -7.36 -20.49
N ARG A 4 -15.04 -6.58 -19.41
CA ARG A 4 -14.30 -5.31 -19.29
C ARG A 4 -12.83 -5.67 -19.37
N LYS A 5 -12.09 -5.08 -20.32
CA LYS A 5 -10.61 -5.10 -20.31
C LYS A 5 -10.16 -4.67 -18.92
N LEU A 6 -9.57 -5.59 -18.16
CA LEU A 6 -8.78 -5.24 -16.99
C LEU A 6 -7.74 -4.23 -17.46
N SER A 7 -7.69 -3.05 -16.84
CA SER A 7 -6.70 -2.06 -17.25
C SER A 7 -5.35 -2.48 -16.68
N THR A 8 -4.45 -2.97 -17.53
CA THR A 8 -3.06 -3.26 -17.12
C THR A 8 -2.32 -1.93 -16.94
N ILE A 9 -1.70 -1.75 -15.79
CA ILE A 9 -0.73 -0.67 -15.53
C ILE A 9 0.65 -1.30 -15.40
N GLU A 10 1.60 -0.79 -16.19
CA GLU A 10 3.02 -1.11 -16.06
C GLU A 10 3.76 0.11 -15.52
N ARG A 11 4.63 -0.10 -14.53
CA ARG A 11 5.54 0.94 -14.01
C ARG A 11 6.96 0.41 -14.02
N VAL A 12 7.86 1.25 -14.53
CA VAL A 12 9.28 0.95 -14.66
C VAL A 12 10.04 1.82 -13.65
N TYR A 13 10.91 1.18 -12.87
CA TYR A 13 11.72 1.81 -11.84
C TYR A 13 13.18 1.52 -12.13
N ASN A 14 14.01 2.55 -12.18
CA ASN A 14 15.46 2.38 -12.25
C ASN A 14 16.02 2.39 -10.84
N ILE A 15 16.74 1.34 -10.47
CA ILE A 15 17.41 1.21 -9.19
C ILE A 15 18.91 1.43 -9.37
N GLY A 16 19.48 2.23 -8.49
CA GLY A 16 20.92 2.40 -8.32
C GLY A 16 21.23 2.25 -6.85
N MET A 17 22.06 1.27 -6.49
CA MET A 17 22.44 0.98 -5.11
C MET A 17 23.95 1.05 -4.95
N GLU A 18 24.41 1.66 -3.85
CA GLU A 18 25.82 1.64 -3.43
C GLU A 18 26.13 0.38 -2.61
N HIS A 19 25.69 -0.77 -3.14
CA HIS A 19 26.00 -2.07 -2.57
C HIS A 19 26.13 -3.10 -3.69
N ASP A 20 27.08 -4.01 -3.54
CA ASP A 20 27.44 -5.10 -4.45
C ASP A 20 26.89 -6.47 -4.01
N SER A 21 25.94 -6.52 -3.07
CA SER A 21 25.42 -7.79 -2.54
C SER A 21 24.02 -8.08 -3.03
N ILE A 22 23.86 -9.28 -3.60
CA ILE A 22 22.61 -9.79 -4.13
C ILE A 22 21.56 -9.92 -3.00
N ASN A 23 21.99 -10.23 -1.77
CA ASN A 23 21.09 -10.26 -0.60
C ASN A 23 20.43 -8.91 -0.32
N TYR A 24 21.15 -7.80 -0.52
CA TYR A 24 20.61 -6.45 -0.32
C TYR A 24 19.65 -6.04 -1.43
N VAL A 25 19.93 -6.45 -2.68
CA VAL A 25 19.02 -6.28 -3.83
C VAL A 25 17.64 -6.89 -3.51
N PHE A 26 17.62 -8.14 -3.03
CA PHE A 26 16.36 -8.82 -2.68
C PHE A 26 15.62 -8.15 -1.52
N LYS A 27 16.33 -7.69 -0.49
CA LYS A 27 15.73 -6.94 0.61
C LYS A 27 15.12 -5.62 0.12
N TYR A 28 15.80 -4.92 -0.79
CA TYR A 28 15.31 -3.67 -1.36
C TYR A 28 14.07 -3.88 -2.23
N ILE A 29 14.11 -4.86 -3.15
CA ILE A 29 12.95 -5.27 -3.96
C ILE A 29 11.76 -5.61 -3.03
N THR A 30 12.01 -6.37 -1.96
CA THR A 30 10.95 -6.72 -0.99
C THR A 30 10.33 -5.50 -0.34
N ASN A 31 11.13 -4.54 0.12
CA ASN A 31 10.63 -3.31 0.73
C ASN A 31 9.88 -2.45 -0.29
N PHE A 32 10.43 -2.33 -1.50
CA PHE A 32 9.82 -1.59 -2.60
C PHE A 32 8.45 -2.16 -3.01
N ILE A 33 8.32 -3.50 -3.05
CA ILE A 33 7.03 -4.17 -3.29
C ILE A 33 6.02 -3.83 -2.19
N LYS A 34 6.44 -3.84 -0.92
CA LYS A 34 5.58 -3.48 0.22
C LYS A 34 5.12 -2.02 0.16
N GLU A 35 6.01 -1.10 -0.18
CA GLU A 35 5.67 0.32 -0.34
C GLU A 35 4.70 0.52 -1.52
N SER A 36 4.98 -0.14 -2.65
CA SER A 36 4.11 -0.09 -3.84
C SER A 36 2.72 -0.67 -3.55
N GLU A 37 2.61 -1.72 -2.74
CA GLU A 37 1.33 -2.24 -2.29
C GLU A 37 0.55 -1.22 -1.45
N SER A 38 1.18 -0.60 -0.45
CA SER A 38 0.54 0.43 0.38
C SER A 38 -0.04 1.55 -0.49
N ASP A 39 0.70 1.99 -1.50
CA ASP A 39 0.23 3.03 -2.42
C ASP A 39 -0.95 2.56 -3.28
N LEU A 40 -0.96 1.29 -3.70
CA LEU A 40 -2.05 0.70 -4.48
C LEU A 40 -3.32 0.46 -3.65
N VAL A 41 -3.18 0.03 -2.40
CA VAL A 41 -4.29 -0.08 -1.44
C VAL A 41 -4.94 1.28 -1.25
N ARG A 42 -4.15 2.34 -1.04
CA ARG A 42 -4.67 3.71 -0.93
C ARG A 42 -5.43 4.16 -2.19
N LEU A 43 -4.93 3.80 -3.38
CA LEU A 43 -5.60 4.10 -4.64
C LEU A 43 -6.90 3.30 -4.84
N TYR A 44 -6.97 2.06 -4.33
CA TYR A 44 -8.18 1.25 -4.31
C TYR A 44 -9.20 1.73 -3.27
N ASP A 45 -8.74 2.18 -2.10
CA ASP A 45 -9.56 2.71 -1.01
C ASP A 45 -10.36 3.95 -1.45
N LEU A 46 -9.79 4.78 -2.32
CA LEU A 46 -10.52 5.91 -2.90
C LEU A 46 -11.73 5.45 -3.73
N LYS A 47 -11.66 4.30 -4.41
CA LYS A 47 -12.81 3.72 -5.14
C LYS A 47 -13.83 3.03 -4.21
N VAL A 48 -13.43 2.64 -3.00
CA VAL A 48 -14.34 2.09 -1.99
C VAL A 48 -15.25 3.20 -1.47
N LEU A 49 -14.68 4.37 -1.17
CA LEU A 49 -15.44 5.54 -0.72
C LEU A 49 -16.49 6.02 -1.75
N ASP A 50 -16.30 5.72 -3.04
CA ASP A 50 -17.30 6.01 -4.08
C ASP A 50 -18.56 5.15 -3.95
N LYS A 51 -18.46 3.96 -3.35
CA LYS A 51 -19.59 3.01 -3.19
C LYS A 51 -20.33 3.17 -1.87
N ILE A 52 -19.71 3.82 -0.89
CA ILE A 52 -20.28 3.99 0.45
C ILE A 52 -21.12 5.26 0.46
N VAL A 53 -22.37 5.14 0.87
CA VAL A 53 -23.33 6.23 0.90
C VAL A 53 -23.24 6.96 2.25
N VAL A 54 -23.31 8.29 2.23
CA VAL A 54 -23.22 9.14 3.45
C VAL A 54 -24.21 8.72 4.52
N ASN A 55 -25.43 8.32 4.14
CA ASN A 55 -26.46 7.84 5.05
C ASN A 55 -26.02 6.67 5.95
N ASP A 56 -25.08 5.86 5.48
CA ASP A 56 -24.64 4.64 6.16
C ASP A 56 -23.54 4.92 7.18
N ILE A 57 -22.86 6.07 7.06
CA ILE A 57 -21.72 6.47 7.89
C ILE A 57 -21.99 7.71 8.74
N MET A 58 -23.08 8.45 8.46
CA MET A 58 -23.41 9.64 9.22
C MET A 58 -23.91 9.31 10.63
N THR A 59 -23.60 10.20 11.58
CA THR A 59 -24.23 10.17 12.90
C THR A 59 -25.65 10.73 12.80
N LYS A 60 -26.65 9.92 13.22
CA LYS A 60 -28.09 10.27 13.16
C LYS A 60 -28.62 10.80 14.48
N ASP A 61 -28.09 10.32 15.60
CA ASP A 61 -28.43 10.80 16.95
C ASP A 61 -27.62 12.05 17.27
N LEU A 62 -28.17 13.19 16.88
CA LEU A 62 -27.48 14.47 16.96
C LEU A 62 -27.66 15.13 18.32
N VAL A 63 -26.52 15.52 18.92
CA VAL A 63 -26.50 16.53 19.97
C VAL A 63 -26.55 17.90 19.29
N THR A 64 -27.54 18.71 19.64
CA THR A 64 -27.76 20.04 19.04
C THR A 64 -27.79 21.13 20.11
N LEU A 65 -27.49 22.36 19.70
CA LEU A 65 -27.68 23.57 20.50
C LEU A 65 -28.96 24.29 20.11
N ASN A 66 -29.56 25.03 21.04
CA ASN A 66 -30.58 26.01 20.73
C ASN A 66 -29.94 27.38 20.44
N GLU A 67 -30.47 28.11 19.46
CA GLU A 67 -29.91 29.39 19.01
C GLU A 67 -29.88 30.48 20.11
N ASP A 68 -30.76 30.38 21.11
CA ASP A 68 -30.88 31.33 22.21
C ASP A 68 -30.08 30.93 23.47
N GLU A 69 -29.42 29.77 23.46
CA GLU A 69 -28.53 29.34 24.56
C GLU A 69 -27.30 30.24 24.67
N SER A 70 -26.70 30.24 25.87
CA SER A 70 -25.41 30.88 26.14
C SER A 70 -24.28 30.19 25.36
N ILE A 71 -23.27 30.96 24.95
CA ILE A 71 -22.02 30.39 24.42
C ILE A 71 -21.30 29.45 25.40
N ASP A 72 -21.57 29.55 26.70
CA ASP A 72 -21.04 28.63 27.71
C ASP A 72 -21.56 27.20 27.52
N GLU A 73 -22.77 27.05 26.95
CA GLU A 73 -23.35 25.74 26.68
C GLU A 73 -22.56 24.99 25.61
N LEU A 74 -22.15 25.69 24.54
CA LEU A 74 -21.23 25.11 23.55
C LEU A 74 -19.92 24.65 24.20
N GLY A 75 -19.35 25.42 25.12
CA GLY A 75 -18.17 25.03 25.89
C GLY A 75 -18.40 23.78 26.75
N THR A 76 -19.60 23.66 27.34
CA THR A 76 -20.03 22.50 28.13
C THR A 76 -20.16 21.25 27.27
N LEU A 77 -20.83 21.35 26.11
CA LEU A 77 -20.94 20.24 25.16
C LEU A 77 -19.57 19.78 24.67
N ILE A 78 -18.69 20.71 24.29
CA ILE A 78 -17.32 20.39 23.85
C ILE A 78 -16.57 19.62 24.94
N LYS A 79 -16.67 20.03 26.21
CA LYS A 79 -16.03 19.31 27.32
C LYS A 79 -16.63 17.92 27.54
N LYS A 80 -17.95 17.81 27.46
CA LYS A 80 -18.70 16.58 27.74
C LYS A 80 -18.54 15.52 26.66
N TYR A 81 -18.78 15.88 25.40
CA TYR A 81 -18.84 14.94 24.27
C TYR A 81 -17.59 14.97 23.40
N ARG A 82 -16.67 15.92 23.62
CA ARG A 82 -15.42 16.08 22.85
C ARG A 82 -15.64 16.35 21.35
N HIS A 83 -16.86 16.58 20.90
CA HIS A 83 -17.11 17.08 19.54
C HIS A 83 -16.81 18.57 19.46
N MET A 84 -16.17 18.98 18.38
CA MET A 84 -15.67 20.35 18.17
C MET A 84 -16.68 21.24 17.44
N GLY A 85 -17.93 20.80 17.27
CA GLY A 85 -19.01 21.62 16.72
C GLY A 85 -20.34 20.89 16.65
N TYR A 86 -21.42 21.66 16.69
CA TYR A 86 -22.79 21.19 16.92
C TYR A 86 -23.77 21.93 16.01
N PRO A 87 -24.75 21.23 15.42
CA PRO A 87 -25.86 21.88 14.73
C PRO A 87 -26.67 22.75 15.69
N VAL A 88 -27.17 23.88 15.19
CA VAL A 88 -27.97 24.83 15.96
C VAL A 88 -29.40 24.83 15.43
N LEU A 89 -30.35 24.63 16.34
CA LEU A 89 -31.78 24.62 16.04
C LEU A 89 -32.48 25.83 16.68
N ASN A 90 -33.55 26.30 16.06
CA ASN A 90 -34.46 27.26 16.68
C ASN A 90 -35.49 26.58 17.60
N SER A 91 -36.36 27.37 18.21
CA SER A 91 -37.46 26.90 19.06
C SER A 91 -38.47 25.98 18.34
N LYS A 92 -38.56 26.06 17.01
CA LYS A 92 -39.39 25.18 16.16
C LYS A 92 -38.67 23.90 15.72
N LYS A 93 -37.45 23.64 16.24
CA LYS A 93 -36.57 22.53 15.85
C LYS A 93 -36.09 22.57 14.39
N GLU A 94 -36.06 23.76 13.80
CA GLU A 94 -35.53 23.96 12.46
C GLU A 94 -34.04 24.27 12.53
N LEU A 95 -33.25 23.71 11.60
CA LEU A 95 -31.83 24.01 11.49
C LEU A 95 -31.61 25.46 11.06
N VAL A 96 -30.86 26.21 11.88
CA VAL A 96 -30.56 27.64 11.66
C VAL A 96 -29.07 27.95 11.57
N GLY A 97 -28.20 26.99 11.91
CA GLY A 97 -26.75 27.18 11.81
C GLY A 97 -25.94 26.01 12.34
N ILE A 98 -24.62 26.21 12.42
CA ILE A 98 -23.67 25.33 13.10
C ILE A 98 -22.74 26.19 13.95
N ALA A 99 -22.44 25.73 15.17
CA ALA A 99 -21.51 26.42 16.06
C ALA A 99 -20.33 25.49 16.40
N THR A 100 -19.12 26.00 16.27
CA THR A 100 -17.88 25.23 16.39
C THR A 100 -16.93 25.82 17.43
N PHE A 101 -15.92 25.03 17.81
CA PHE A 101 -14.86 25.50 18.70
C PHE A 101 -14.11 26.72 18.13
N GLU A 102 -13.97 26.83 16.81
CA GLU A 102 -13.30 27.96 16.17
C GLU A 102 -14.12 29.26 16.32
N ASP A 103 -15.45 29.16 16.24
CA ASP A 103 -16.35 30.30 16.50
C ASP A 103 -16.23 30.81 17.94
N LEU A 104 -16.02 29.88 18.89
CA LEU A 104 -15.69 30.20 20.28
C LEU A 104 -14.32 30.88 20.42
N ARG A 105 -13.33 30.47 19.64
CA ARG A 105 -11.95 30.98 19.72
C ARG A 105 -11.84 32.39 19.16
N THR A 106 -12.44 32.64 18.01
CA THR A 106 -12.37 33.93 17.29
C THR A 106 -13.05 35.08 18.04
N LYS A 107 -14.03 34.78 18.91
CA LYS A 107 -14.78 35.79 19.69
C LYS A 107 -14.29 35.99 21.13
N LYS A 108 -13.30 35.21 21.59
CA LYS A 108 -12.70 35.33 22.95
C LYS A 108 -11.78 36.54 23.15
N SER A 109 -11.51 37.33 22.11
CA SER A 109 -10.64 38.52 22.14
C SER A 109 -11.21 39.75 22.88
N GLY A 110 -12.27 39.61 23.68
CA GLY A 110 -12.82 40.67 24.53
C GLY A 110 -13.58 40.11 25.74
N MET A 111 -12.88 39.87 26.85
CA MET A 111 -13.38 39.15 28.04
C MET A 111 -14.63 39.75 28.73
N SER A 112 -15.01 41.00 28.44
CA SER A 112 -16.13 41.69 29.11
C SER A 112 -17.51 41.55 28.43
N LYS A 113 -17.59 41.06 27.17
CA LYS A 113 -18.87 40.91 26.43
C LYS A 113 -19.39 39.47 26.32
N LEU A 114 -18.59 38.47 26.68
CA LEU A 114 -18.90 37.05 26.46
C LEU A 114 -20.15 36.55 27.22
N LYS A 115 -20.43 37.05 28.43
CA LYS A 115 -21.57 36.60 29.25
C LYS A 115 -22.97 36.92 28.68
N LYS A 116 -23.06 37.79 27.66
CA LYS A 116 -24.34 38.18 27.03
C LYS A 116 -24.53 37.60 25.63
N LEU A 117 -23.50 36.96 25.07
CA LEU A 117 -23.58 36.41 23.72
C LEU A 117 -24.34 35.09 23.75
N LYS A 118 -25.18 34.91 22.73
CA LYS A 118 -25.92 33.69 22.46
C LYS A 118 -25.27 32.89 21.35
N ILE A 119 -25.64 31.62 21.21
CA ILE A 119 -25.16 30.76 20.12
C ILE A 119 -25.41 31.39 18.75
N LYS A 120 -26.58 32.00 18.53
CA LYS A 120 -26.90 32.69 17.28
C LYS A 120 -25.97 33.85 16.92
N ASP A 121 -25.24 34.41 17.88
CA ASP A 121 -24.33 35.55 17.63
C ASP A 121 -22.96 35.08 17.12
N ILE A 122 -22.66 33.78 17.25
CA ILE A 122 -21.36 33.20 16.88
C ILE A 122 -21.47 32.12 15.80
N MET A 123 -22.63 31.49 15.62
CA MET A 123 -22.80 30.38 14.69
C MET A 123 -22.61 30.82 13.23
N THR A 124 -22.11 29.92 12.40
CA THR A 124 -22.29 30.01 10.94
C THR A 124 -23.78 29.90 10.63
N LYS A 125 -24.32 30.88 9.89
CA LYS A 125 -25.75 30.99 9.61
C LYS A 125 -26.19 30.02 8.53
N LYS A 126 -27.49 29.73 8.50
CA LYS A 126 -28.13 28.81 7.53
C LYS A 126 -27.70 29.06 6.08
N ASP A 127 -27.59 30.32 5.68
CA ASP A 127 -27.26 30.71 4.29
C ASP A 127 -25.80 30.42 3.92
N ASP A 128 -24.93 30.28 4.91
CA ASP A 128 -23.50 29.97 4.76
C ASP A 128 -23.20 28.50 5.08
N LEU A 129 -24.23 27.67 5.34
CA LEU A 129 -24.02 26.28 5.70
C LEU A 129 -23.59 25.45 4.50
N ILE A 130 -22.45 24.80 4.66
CA ILE A 130 -22.04 23.72 3.78
C ILE A 130 -22.73 22.45 4.24
N SER A 131 -23.53 21.88 3.36
CA SER A 131 -24.28 20.65 3.59
C SER A 131 -24.13 19.67 2.43
N THR A 132 -24.49 18.42 2.68
CA THR A 132 -24.56 17.37 1.67
C THR A 132 -25.88 16.61 1.79
N SER A 133 -26.22 15.83 0.76
CA SER A 133 -27.35 14.91 0.78
C SER A 133 -26.93 13.54 1.34
N PRO A 134 -27.85 12.81 2.00
CA PRO A 134 -27.57 11.48 2.53
C PRO A 134 -27.24 10.46 1.42
N TYR A 135 -27.59 10.75 0.16
CA TYR A 135 -27.41 9.85 -0.98
C TYR A 135 -26.07 10.03 -1.71
N LEU A 136 -25.27 11.04 -1.35
CA LEU A 136 -23.93 11.19 -1.94
C LEU A 136 -23.00 10.11 -1.42
N SER A 137 -21.93 9.84 -2.16
CA SER A 137 -20.87 8.95 -1.71
C SER A 137 -19.98 9.61 -0.65
N ALA A 138 -19.30 8.80 0.15
CA ALA A 138 -18.32 9.26 1.13
C ALA A 138 -17.15 9.99 0.46
N SER A 139 -16.76 9.57 -0.75
CA SER A 139 -15.75 10.23 -1.59
C SER A 139 -16.17 11.64 -2.00
N GLU A 140 -17.41 11.82 -2.46
CA GLU A 140 -17.94 13.15 -2.79
C GLU A 140 -18.04 14.03 -1.54
N ALA A 141 -18.48 13.49 -0.41
CA ALA A 141 -18.49 14.22 0.87
C ALA A 141 -17.06 14.65 1.28
N GLN A 142 -16.06 13.79 1.10
CA GLN A 142 -14.65 14.13 1.34
C GLN A 142 -14.17 15.28 0.43
N LYS A 143 -14.52 15.26 -0.85
CA LYS A 143 -14.19 16.35 -1.79
C LYS A 143 -14.80 17.68 -1.35
N ILE A 144 -16.05 17.67 -0.89
CA ILE A 144 -16.69 18.87 -0.32
C ILE A 144 -15.92 19.36 0.91
N MET A 145 -15.50 18.46 1.81
CA MET A 145 -14.73 18.81 3.01
C MET A 145 -13.39 19.46 2.66
N VAL A 146 -12.66 18.89 1.71
CA VAL A 146 -11.35 19.41 1.26
C VAL A 146 -11.51 20.75 0.56
N LYS A 147 -12.46 20.85 -0.37
CA LYS A 147 -12.71 22.08 -1.14
C LYS A 147 -13.03 23.28 -0.25
N ASN A 148 -13.72 23.05 0.86
CA ASN A 148 -14.15 24.11 1.77
C ASN A 148 -13.30 24.21 3.06
N ASP A 149 -12.23 23.41 3.16
CA ASP A 149 -11.37 23.30 4.35
C ASP A 149 -12.14 23.08 5.67
N ILE A 150 -13.13 22.18 5.65
CA ILE A 150 -13.95 21.84 6.82
C ILE A 150 -13.75 20.40 7.26
N GLY A 151 -13.89 20.14 8.56
CA GLY A 151 -13.73 18.80 9.15
C GLY A 151 -15.03 18.00 9.29
N ARG A 152 -16.19 18.61 9.00
CA ARG A 152 -17.52 18.01 9.16
C ARG A 152 -18.53 18.71 8.26
N ILE A 153 -19.55 17.97 7.82
CA ILE A 153 -20.62 18.46 6.95
C ILE A 153 -21.96 18.02 7.53
N LEU A 154 -22.93 18.94 7.51
CA LEU A 154 -24.31 18.63 7.87
C LEU A 154 -24.98 17.84 6.73
N VAL A 155 -25.70 16.77 7.08
CA VAL A 155 -26.46 15.99 6.12
C VAL A 155 -27.91 16.44 6.16
N ILE A 156 -28.41 16.95 5.04
CA ILE A 156 -29.74 17.54 4.91
C ILE A 156 -30.53 16.79 3.82
N GLU A 157 -31.78 16.48 4.12
CA GLU A 157 -32.74 15.91 3.18
C GLU A 157 -34.08 16.62 3.34
N ASP A 158 -34.68 17.06 2.23
CA ASP A 158 -35.95 17.81 2.22
C ASP A 158 -35.97 19.00 3.19
N GLY A 159 -34.84 19.72 3.27
CA GLY A 159 -34.66 20.87 4.16
C GLY A 159 -34.54 20.54 5.65
N LYS A 160 -34.51 19.25 6.02
CA LYS A 160 -34.38 18.77 7.40
C LYS A 160 -33.00 18.21 7.64
N LEU A 161 -32.44 18.52 8.81
CA LEU A 161 -31.20 17.93 9.29
C LEU A 161 -31.43 16.43 9.58
N LYS A 162 -30.70 15.56 8.89
CA LYS A 162 -30.76 14.09 9.06
C LYS A 162 -29.54 13.52 9.76
N GLY A 163 -28.41 14.22 9.72
CA GLY A 163 -27.19 13.74 10.35
C GLY A 163 -26.02 14.71 10.23
N ILE A 164 -24.88 14.25 10.70
CA ILE A 164 -23.58 14.90 10.47
C ILE A 164 -22.57 13.82 10.08
N VAL A 165 -21.72 14.14 9.11
CA VAL A 165 -20.60 13.29 8.70
C VAL A 165 -19.30 14.06 8.88
N THR A 166 -18.29 13.44 9.47
CA THR A 166 -17.01 14.05 9.78
C THR A 166 -15.86 13.39 9.01
N LYS A 167 -14.71 14.06 8.93
CA LYS A 167 -13.47 13.44 8.43
C LYS A 167 -13.15 12.13 9.18
N GLY A 168 -13.42 12.09 10.48
CA GLY A 168 -13.22 10.91 11.31
C GLY A 168 -14.11 9.73 10.92
N ASP A 169 -15.37 10.00 10.55
CA ASP A 169 -16.29 8.95 10.07
C ASP A 169 -15.82 8.39 8.73
N ILE A 170 -15.35 9.26 7.82
CA ILE A 170 -14.78 8.85 6.53
C ILE A 170 -13.51 8.03 6.74
N VAL A 171 -12.58 8.47 7.60
CA VAL A 171 -11.32 7.73 7.89
C VAL A 171 -11.61 6.38 8.53
N ARG A 172 -12.48 6.32 9.53
CA ARG A 172 -12.88 5.06 10.17
C ARG A 172 -13.55 4.13 9.17
N THR A 173 -14.37 4.67 8.27
CA THR A 173 -14.99 3.91 7.20
C THR A 173 -13.94 3.39 6.23
N SER A 174 -12.96 4.21 5.82
CA SER A 174 -11.84 3.70 5.03
C SER A 174 -11.09 2.62 5.79
N GLU A 175 -10.79 2.74 7.08
CA GLU A 175 -10.09 1.68 7.82
C GLU A 175 -10.91 0.37 7.95
N ILE A 176 -12.23 0.46 8.11
CA ILE A 176 -13.12 -0.72 8.20
C ILE A 176 -13.31 -1.40 6.85
N TYR A 177 -13.41 -0.62 5.78
CA TYR A 177 -13.69 -1.10 4.42
C TYR A 177 -12.45 -1.17 3.53
N SER A 178 -11.30 -0.70 4.00
CA SER A 178 -9.99 -0.96 3.42
C SER A 178 -9.85 -2.47 3.46
N PRO A 179 -9.85 -3.16 2.32
CA PRO A 179 -9.42 -4.55 2.36
C PRO A 179 -8.03 -4.54 3.00
N GLU A 180 -7.78 -5.44 3.96
CA GLU A 180 -6.41 -5.67 4.38
C GLU A 180 -5.53 -5.86 3.12
N PRO A 181 -4.28 -5.37 3.14
CA PRO A 181 -3.35 -5.58 2.05
C PRO A 181 -3.42 -7.06 1.64
N LYS A 182 -3.91 -7.33 0.44
CA LYS A 182 -4.17 -8.71 0.01
C LYS A 182 -2.88 -9.44 -0.33
N ILE A 183 -1.73 -8.75 -0.40
CA ILE A 183 -0.42 -9.36 -0.60
C ILE A 183 0.15 -9.70 0.77
N ASN A 184 -0.14 -10.90 1.26
CA ASN A 184 0.36 -11.35 2.55
C ASN A 184 1.86 -11.68 2.54
N LYS A 185 2.45 -12.06 1.39
CA LYS A 185 3.86 -12.48 1.32
C LYS A 185 4.39 -12.52 -0.12
N CYS A 186 5.50 -11.84 -0.39
CA CYS A 186 6.40 -12.24 -1.49
C CYS A 186 7.13 -13.49 -1.03
N SER A 187 6.70 -14.67 -1.50
CA SER A 187 7.27 -15.94 -1.07
C SER A 187 8.10 -16.63 -2.16
N HIS A 188 7.90 -16.31 -3.44
CA HIS A 188 8.53 -17.05 -4.54
C HIS A 188 9.12 -16.11 -5.59
N ILE A 189 10.33 -16.43 -6.01
CA ILE A 189 11.04 -15.92 -7.18
C ILE A 189 10.95 -17.03 -8.24
N THR A 190 10.47 -16.75 -9.46
CA THR A 190 10.22 -17.87 -10.38
C THR A 190 11.51 -18.48 -10.88
N ASN A 191 12.47 -17.68 -11.35
CA ASN A 191 13.77 -18.12 -11.83
C ASN A 191 14.81 -17.00 -11.75
N ILE A 192 15.83 -17.16 -10.92
CA ILE A 192 17.00 -16.28 -10.99
C ILE A 192 17.98 -16.88 -11.99
N TYR A 193 18.26 -16.17 -13.07
CA TYR A 193 19.35 -16.54 -13.97
C TYR A 193 20.62 -15.81 -13.56
N PHE A 194 21.72 -16.54 -13.50
CA PHE A 194 23.06 -16.04 -13.22
C PHE A 194 23.93 -16.25 -14.45
N TYR A 195 24.41 -15.14 -14.96
CA TYR A 195 25.45 -15.08 -15.98
C TYR A 195 26.70 -14.46 -15.36
N GLY A 196 27.86 -15.00 -15.71
CA GLY A 196 29.16 -14.44 -15.33
C GLY A 196 29.95 -14.07 -16.58
N ASP A 197 30.78 -13.04 -16.46
CA ASP A 197 31.68 -12.56 -17.50
C ASP A 197 32.82 -13.55 -17.81
N ASP A 198 33.22 -14.36 -16.83
CA ASP A 198 34.25 -15.39 -16.96
C ASP A 198 33.65 -16.81 -16.87
N PRO A 199 33.58 -17.55 -17.99
CA PRO A 199 33.03 -18.91 -18.03
C PRO A 199 33.70 -19.89 -17.06
N LYS A 200 34.99 -19.70 -16.74
CA LYS A 200 35.68 -20.59 -15.78
C LYS A 200 35.17 -20.39 -14.37
N LYS A 201 34.96 -19.14 -13.97
CA LYS A 201 34.36 -18.82 -12.66
C LYS A 201 32.92 -19.32 -12.55
N VAL A 202 32.17 -19.29 -13.66
CA VAL A 202 30.81 -19.85 -13.72
C VAL A 202 30.86 -21.38 -13.55
N GLU A 203 31.84 -22.05 -14.16
CA GLU A 203 32.04 -23.50 -14.02
C GLU A 203 32.45 -23.89 -12.59
N GLU A 204 33.39 -23.17 -11.98
CA GLU A 204 33.77 -23.36 -10.57
C GLU A 204 32.57 -23.16 -9.62
N LEU A 205 31.77 -22.12 -9.87
CA LEU A 205 30.55 -21.86 -9.11
C LEU A 205 29.52 -22.99 -9.26
N ALA A 206 29.34 -23.51 -10.47
CA ALA A 206 28.45 -24.62 -10.73
C ALA A 206 28.86 -25.87 -9.93
N ASP A 207 30.16 -26.18 -9.90
CA ASP A 207 30.70 -27.29 -9.11
C ASP A 207 30.49 -27.08 -7.60
N GLU A 208 30.74 -25.86 -7.08
CA GLU A 208 30.50 -25.53 -5.67
C GLU A 208 29.02 -25.68 -5.29
N ILE A 209 28.09 -25.27 -6.17
CA ILE A 209 26.65 -25.44 -5.96
C ILE A 209 26.26 -26.92 -5.97
N ILE A 210 26.78 -27.72 -6.92
CA ILE A 210 26.54 -29.17 -7.00
C ILE A 210 26.96 -29.85 -5.69
N VAL A 211 28.17 -29.55 -5.22
CA VAL A 211 28.70 -30.13 -3.97
C VAL A 211 27.86 -29.70 -2.77
N LEU A 212 27.55 -28.41 -2.64
CA LEU A 212 26.73 -27.89 -1.54
C LEU A 212 25.36 -28.57 -1.52
N MET A 213 24.66 -28.60 -2.65
CA MET A 213 23.30 -29.14 -2.74
C MET A 213 23.30 -30.67 -2.52
N GLY A 214 24.26 -31.38 -3.09
CA GLY A 214 24.44 -32.81 -2.86
C GLY A 214 24.67 -33.14 -1.38
N ALA A 215 25.52 -32.37 -0.69
CA ALA A 215 25.79 -32.52 0.74
C ALA A 215 24.56 -32.27 1.62
N ARG A 216 23.57 -31.50 1.13
CA ARG A 216 22.29 -31.25 1.81
C ARG A 216 21.21 -32.27 1.44
N GLY A 217 21.53 -33.25 0.60
CA GLY A 217 20.63 -34.33 0.22
C GLY A 217 19.60 -33.95 -0.85
N TYR A 218 19.89 -32.93 -1.65
CA TYR A 218 19.16 -32.66 -2.89
C TYR A 218 19.53 -33.67 -3.97
N ILE A 219 18.58 -33.98 -4.86
CA ILE A 219 18.76 -34.94 -5.94
C ILE A 219 19.43 -34.22 -7.10
N ILE A 220 20.53 -34.79 -7.62
CA ILE A 220 21.28 -34.24 -8.75
C ILE A 220 21.12 -35.18 -9.95
N SER A 221 20.59 -34.66 -11.05
CA SER A 221 20.39 -35.38 -12.30
C SER A 221 21.16 -34.68 -13.42
N GLU A 222 22.14 -35.37 -14.00
CA GLU A 222 22.89 -34.88 -15.16
C GLU A 222 22.27 -35.36 -16.47
N LYS A 223 22.09 -34.44 -17.42
CA LYS A 223 21.67 -34.67 -18.80
C LYS A 223 22.68 -34.02 -19.75
N GLU A 224 22.51 -34.29 -21.05
CA GLU A 224 23.40 -33.78 -22.10
C GLU A 224 23.54 -32.24 -22.06
N ASP A 225 22.41 -31.55 -21.99
CA ASP A 225 22.38 -30.07 -22.06
C ASP A 225 22.27 -29.38 -20.71
N PHE A 226 22.11 -30.11 -19.59
CA PHE A 226 21.97 -29.48 -18.27
C PHE A 226 22.17 -30.45 -17.11
N ILE A 227 22.46 -29.88 -15.93
CA ILE A 227 22.37 -30.58 -14.64
C ILE A 227 21.19 -29.97 -13.88
N GLU A 228 20.28 -30.82 -13.40
CA GLU A 228 19.11 -30.43 -12.61
C GLU A 228 19.29 -30.85 -11.16
N ILE A 229 19.02 -29.92 -10.25
CA ILE A 229 19.04 -30.11 -8.81
C ILE A 229 17.61 -29.98 -8.30
N SER A 230 17.08 -31.06 -7.71
CA SER A 230 15.68 -31.14 -7.25
C SER A 230 15.59 -31.48 -5.77
N ASP A 231 14.47 -31.17 -5.14
CA ASP A 231 14.17 -31.67 -3.79
C ASP A 231 13.79 -33.15 -3.78
N ARG A 232 13.36 -33.63 -2.60
CA ARG A 232 12.97 -35.03 -2.40
C ARG A 232 11.65 -35.40 -3.08
N GLU A 233 10.85 -34.41 -3.46
CA GLU A 233 9.58 -34.58 -4.18
C GLU A 233 9.77 -34.45 -5.70
N TRP A 234 11.03 -34.35 -6.17
CA TRP A 234 11.41 -34.15 -7.58
C TRP A 234 11.02 -32.80 -8.15
N GLU A 235 10.80 -31.81 -7.29
CA GLU A 235 10.58 -30.43 -7.72
C GLU A 235 11.93 -29.75 -8.02
N PRO A 236 12.10 -29.12 -9.20
CA PRO A 236 13.36 -28.51 -9.60
C PRO A 236 13.64 -27.24 -8.81
N ILE A 237 14.85 -27.14 -8.26
CA ILE A 237 15.34 -26.01 -7.44
C ILE A 237 16.43 -25.23 -8.18
N ALA A 238 17.29 -25.90 -8.92
CA ALA A 238 18.29 -25.25 -9.74
C ALA A 238 18.57 -26.04 -11.02
N LYS A 239 18.94 -25.33 -12.08
CA LYS A 239 19.48 -25.94 -13.30
C LYS A 239 20.74 -25.23 -13.73
N ILE A 240 21.77 -26.01 -13.99
CA ILE A 240 23.03 -25.56 -14.58
C ILE A 240 22.95 -25.93 -16.05
N MET A 241 22.73 -24.92 -16.90
CA MET A 241 22.60 -25.12 -18.34
C MET A 241 23.99 -25.26 -18.96
N LYS A 242 24.13 -26.20 -19.88
CA LYS A 242 25.36 -26.45 -20.63
C LYS A 242 25.16 -26.10 -22.11
N ARG A 243 26.21 -25.57 -22.72
CA ARG A 243 26.29 -25.35 -24.16
C ARG A 243 27.66 -25.78 -24.66
N ASN A 244 27.68 -26.70 -25.63
CA ASN A 244 28.92 -27.28 -26.15
C ASN A 244 29.81 -27.89 -25.04
N GLY A 245 29.20 -28.53 -24.04
CA GLY A 245 29.90 -29.17 -22.92
C GLY A 245 30.44 -28.22 -21.84
N LYS A 246 30.18 -26.91 -21.93
CA LYS A 246 30.57 -25.91 -20.92
C LYS A 246 29.34 -25.35 -20.23
N VAL A 247 29.50 -24.90 -18.99
CA VAL A 247 28.43 -24.18 -18.28
C VAL A 247 28.16 -22.85 -18.98
N ASP A 248 26.90 -22.63 -19.36
CA ASP A 248 26.40 -21.42 -20.02
C ASP A 248 25.85 -20.44 -18.98
N HIS A 249 24.90 -20.91 -18.16
CA HIS A 249 24.33 -20.14 -17.06
C HIS A 249 23.75 -21.05 -15.98
N ILE A 250 23.53 -20.46 -14.81
CA ILE A 250 22.92 -21.15 -13.67
C ILE A 250 21.55 -20.52 -13.44
N SER A 251 20.53 -21.33 -13.27
CA SER A 251 19.19 -20.87 -12.89
C SER A 251 18.79 -21.46 -11.55
N ILE A 252 18.14 -20.65 -10.71
CA ILE A 252 17.57 -21.08 -9.43
C ILE A 252 16.06 -20.82 -9.47
N THR A 253 15.26 -21.88 -9.36
CA THR A 253 13.81 -21.85 -9.31
C THR A 253 13.36 -21.93 -7.86
N THR A 254 12.53 -20.99 -7.41
CA THR A 254 11.97 -21.03 -6.04
C THR A 254 10.46 -21.13 -6.04
N LYS A 255 9.87 -21.76 -7.06
CA LYS A 255 8.41 -21.81 -7.32
C LYS A 255 7.55 -22.24 -6.13
N LEU A 256 8.07 -23.05 -5.21
CA LEU A 256 7.41 -23.46 -3.97
C LEU A 256 8.17 -23.01 -2.71
N ILE A 257 9.37 -22.45 -2.87
CA ILE A 257 10.29 -22.24 -1.77
C ILE A 257 10.28 -20.79 -1.30
N ASN A 258 9.92 -20.60 -0.04
CA ASN A 258 9.90 -19.30 0.59
C ASN A 258 11.31 -18.69 0.69
N ILE A 259 11.62 -17.74 -0.18
CA ILE A 259 12.93 -17.08 -0.28
C ILE A 259 13.39 -16.42 1.01
N LEU A 260 12.46 -16.07 1.91
CA LEU A 260 12.75 -15.41 3.19
C LEU A 260 13.25 -16.37 4.27
N GLU A 261 13.00 -17.68 4.12
CA GLU A 261 13.23 -18.70 5.15
C GLU A 261 14.30 -19.74 4.77
N LEU A 262 14.93 -19.60 3.60
CA LEU A 262 15.92 -20.57 3.12
C LEU A 262 17.34 -20.18 3.51
N ASN A 263 17.87 -20.84 4.53
CA ASN A 263 19.32 -20.85 4.78
C ASN A 263 20.09 -21.33 3.54
N ILE A 264 19.53 -22.28 2.78
CA ILE A 264 20.15 -22.80 1.56
C ILE A 264 20.26 -21.74 0.46
N LEU A 265 19.25 -20.89 0.27
CA LEU A 265 19.32 -19.81 -0.72
C LEU A 265 20.37 -18.78 -0.32
N LYS A 266 20.47 -18.44 0.98
CA LYS A 266 21.54 -17.56 1.48
C LYS A 266 22.93 -18.17 1.27
N GLU A 267 23.08 -19.48 1.46
CA GLU A 267 24.33 -20.20 1.20
C GLU A 267 24.68 -20.17 -0.29
N VAL A 268 23.72 -20.45 -1.18
CA VAL A 268 23.93 -20.39 -2.64
C VAL A 268 24.24 -18.96 -3.12
N LEU A 269 23.52 -17.95 -2.63
CA LEU A 269 23.80 -16.54 -2.94
C LEU A 269 25.21 -16.13 -2.50
N ARG A 270 25.69 -16.60 -1.35
CA ARG A 270 27.09 -16.37 -0.91
C ARG A 270 28.10 -17.05 -1.83
N LEU A 271 27.80 -18.23 -2.35
CA LEU A 271 28.66 -18.88 -3.34
C LEU A 271 28.75 -18.06 -4.62
N ILE A 272 27.63 -17.49 -5.09
CA ILE A 272 27.59 -16.61 -6.26
C ILE A 272 28.41 -15.33 -6.04
N GLU A 273 28.41 -14.78 -4.82
CA GLU A 273 29.18 -13.58 -4.46
C GLU A 273 30.70 -13.85 -4.31
N LYS A 274 31.11 -15.09 -3.99
CA LYS A 274 32.51 -15.47 -3.73
C LYS A 274 33.48 -15.33 -4.92
N PRO A 275 33.17 -15.74 -6.16
CA PRO A 275 34.10 -15.71 -7.30
C PRO A 275 34.36 -14.30 -7.86
N LYS A 276 33.73 -13.25 -7.32
CA LYS A 276 34.05 -11.86 -7.67
C LYS A 276 33.92 -11.60 -9.18
N PHE A 277 32.72 -11.79 -9.73
CA PHE A 277 32.41 -11.53 -11.14
C PHE A 277 32.47 -10.02 -11.43
N GLU A 278 32.98 -9.63 -12.60
CA GLU A 278 32.96 -8.21 -12.98
C GLU A 278 31.55 -7.75 -13.33
N GLU A 279 30.74 -8.67 -13.86
CA GLU A 279 29.34 -8.47 -14.18
C GLU A 279 28.54 -9.72 -13.80
N VAL A 280 27.50 -9.55 -12.98
CA VAL A 280 26.45 -10.56 -12.77
C VAL A 280 25.15 -9.99 -13.27
N ILE A 281 24.57 -10.62 -14.29
CA ILE A 281 23.23 -10.28 -14.76
C ILE A 281 22.24 -11.18 -14.05
N ILE A 282 21.34 -10.57 -13.27
CA ILE A 282 20.19 -11.23 -12.67
C ILE A 282 18.97 -10.81 -13.47
N THR A 283 18.36 -11.80 -14.14
CA THR A 283 17.04 -11.63 -14.76
C THR A 283 16.05 -12.53 -14.04
N ASP A 284 14.82 -12.04 -13.81
CA ASP A 284 13.71 -12.88 -13.34
C ASP A 284 12.34 -12.33 -13.76
N HIS A 285 11.35 -13.20 -13.73
CA HIS A 285 9.93 -12.90 -13.57
C HIS A 285 9.49 -13.26 -12.16
N ILE A 286 9.57 -12.35 -11.20
CA ILE A 286 8.93 -12.60 -9.90
C ILE A 286 7.43 -12.63 -10.15
N THR A 287 6.84 -13.82 -10.04
CA THR A 287 5.38 -14.02 -10.13
C THR A 287 4.89 -14.16 -8.70
N LEU A 288 4.17 -13.15 -8.22
CA LEU A 288 3.49 -13.23 -6.93
C LEU A 288 2.28 -14.15 -7.12
N VAL A 289 2.41 -15.40 -6.69
CA VAL A 289 1.32 -16.39 -6.79
C VAL A 289 0.38 -16.20 -5.60
N ASP A 290 -0.57 -15.28 -5.74
CA ASP A 290 -1.79 -15.30 -4.94
C ASP A 290 -2.97 -14.92 -5.84
N GLU A 291 -4.05 -15.70 -5.77
CA GLU A 291 -5.31 -15.49 -6.51
C GLU A 291 -6.01 -14.17 -6.12
N LYS A 292 -5.53 -13.49 -5.07
CA LYS A 292 -6.09 -12.23 -4.54
C LYS A 292 -5.25 -10.98 -4.82
N SER A 293 -4.05 -11.11 -5.39
CA SER A 293 -3.17 -9.98 -5.73
C SER A 293 -3.51 -9.38 -7.09
N SER A 294 -3.49 -8.05 -7.21
CA SER A 294 -3.57 -7.35 -8.50
C SER A 294 -2.22 -7.29 -9.23
N ILE A 295 -1.10 -7.53 -8.53
CA ILE A 295 0.24 -7.59 -9.11
C ILE A 295 0.44 -8.99 -9.68
N GLN A 296 0.52 -9.09 -11.01
CA GLN A 296 0.73 -10.37 -11.69
C GLN A 296 2.20 -10.69 -11.91
N ARG A 297 3.03 -9.66 -12.14
CA ARG A 297 4.42 -9.88 -12.57
C ARG A 297 5.32 -8.71 -12.18
N ILE A 298 6.50 -9.04 -11.69
CA ILE A 298 7.61 -8.11 -11.54
C ILE A 298 8.77 -8.66 -12.37
N ILE A 299 9.34 -7.83 -13.24
CA ILE A 299 10.53 -8.17 -14.03
C ILE A 299 11.68 -7.39 -13.44
N THR A 300 12.76 -8.08 -13.08
CA THR A 300 13.96 -7.44 -12.53
C THR A 300 15.13 -7.77 -13.41
N ASP A 301 15.79 -6.73 -13.92
CA ASP A 301 17.05 -6.83 -14.65
C ASP A 301 18.08 -6.06 -13.84
N VAL A 302 19.02 -6.76 -13.21
CA VAL A 302 20.00 -6.15 -12.31
C VAL A 302 21.40 -6.58 -12.69
N THR A 303 22.29 -5.59 -12.78
CA THR A 303 23.72 -5.77 -13.03
C THR A 303 24.51 -5.30 -11.81
N LEU A 304 25.32 -6.19 -11.25
CA LEU A 304 26.22 -5.89 -10.14
C LEU A 304 27.63 -5.59 -10.67
N PHE A 305 28.23 -4.47 -10.22
CA PHE A 305 29.59 -4.04 -10.60
C PHE A 305 30.48 -3.95 -9.36
N GLU A 306 31.18 -5.04 -9.06
CA GLU A 306 31.98 -5.19 -7.84
C GLU A 306 33.06 -4.10 -7.68
N LYS A 307 33.83 -3.80 -8.74
CA LYS A 307 34.90 -2.78 -8.71
C LYS A 307 34.42 -1.40 -8.27
N SER A 308 33.15 -1.10 -8.49
CA SER A 308 32.56 0.20 -8.17
C SER A 308 31.69 0.18 -6.92
N MET A 309 31.45 -0.99 -6.31
CA MET A 309 30.46 -1.21 -5.25
C MET A 309 29.05 -0.73 -5.65
N LYS A 310 28.73 -0.75 -6.95
CA LYS A 310 27.45 -0.26 -7.46
C LYS A 310 26.67 -1.37 -8.12
N THR A 311 25.38 -1.35 -7.87
CA THR A 311 24.41 -2.19 -8.55
C THR A 311 23.42 -1.28 -9.27
N PHE A 312 23.23 -1.54 -10.56
CA PHE A 312 22.26 -0.82 -11.39
C PHE A 312 21.27 -1.81 -11.96
N GLY A 313 20.02 -1.40 -12.10
CA GLY A 313 19.03 -2.25 -12.70
C GLY A 313 17.71 -1.56 -12.94
N THR A 314 16.81 -2.30 -13.57
CA THR A 314 15.44 -1.90 -13.83
C THR A 314 14.51 -2.92 -13.17
N ILE A 315 13.54 -2.43 -12.40
CA ILE A 315 12.43 -3.19 -11.87
C ILE A 315 11.18 -2.74 -12.61
N THR A 316 10.53 -3.63 -13.34
CA THR A 316 9.24 -3.37 -13.98
C THR A 316 8.15 -4.11 -13.23
N VAL A 317 7.15 -3.38 -12.73
CA VAL A 317 5.99 -3.93 -12.03
C VAL A 317 4.78 -3.85 -12.96
N ARG A 318 4.09 -4.98 -13.16
CA ARG A 318 2.86 -5.08 -13.94
C ARG A 318 1.68 -5.47 -13.06
N ILE A 319 0.60 -4.70 -13.18
CA ILE A 319 -0.58 -4.77 -12.33
C ILE A 319 -1.83 -4.82 -13.21
N ASP A 320 -2.70 -5.79 -12.99
CA ASP A 320 -4.02 -5.86 -13.64
C ASP A 320 -5.11 -5.47 -12.62
N PHE A 321 -5.97 -4.52 -13.01
CA PHE A 321 -7.13 -4.06 -12.22
C PHE A 321 -8.43 -4.61 -12.77
#